data_AF-A0A2E6QGW2-F1
#
_entry.id   AF-A0A2E6QGW2-F1
#
_cell.length_a   1.000
_cell.length_b   1.000
_cell.length_c   1.000
_cell.angle_alpha   90.00
_cell.angle_beta   90.00
_cell.angle_gamma   90.00
#
_symmetry.space_group_name_H-M   'P 1'
#
loop_
_entity.id
_entity.type
_entity.pdbx_description
1 polymer ?
#
loop_
_entity_poly.entity_id
_entity_poly.type
_entity_poly.pdbx_seq_one_letter_code
_entity_poly.pdbx_strand_id
1 'polypeptide(L)'
;MLMTGGEIVVKALVDQGVDVVFGYPGGAVLPIYDAIFRQNHLRHILVRHEQAAVHAAEGYARSTGKVGVVLVTSGPGATNAVTGLTDALMDSIPVVCLTGQVPTHLIGNDAFQEADTVGITRPCTKHNYLVKDVKDLARVLYEAF
;
A
#
# COMPACT_ATOMS: atom_id res chain seq x y z
N MET A 1 -8.77 -1.94 -23.61
CA MET A 1 -9.65 -2.63 -22.64
C MET A 1 -9.81 -1.75 -21.42
N LEU A 2 -10.96 -1.81 -20.75
CA LEU A 2 -11.14 -1.19 -19.43
C LEU A 2 -10.37 -2.04 -18.40
N MET A 3 -9.53 -1.39 -17.58
CA MET A 3 -8.78 -2.05 -16.50
C MET A 3 -9.55 -1.94 -15.19
N THR A 4 -9.49 -2.98 -14.37
CA THR A 4 -9.94 -2.95 -12.98
C THR A 4 -8.99 -2.12 -12.11
N GLY A 5 -9.44 -1.70 -10.92
CA GLY A 5 -8.59 -0.96 -9.97
C GLY A 5 -7.32 -1.73 -9.59
N GLY A 6 -7.42 -3.05 -9.38
CA GLY A 6 -6.26 -3.90 -9.09
C GLY A 6 -5.25 -3.94 -10.24
N GLU A 7 -5.73 -4.04 -11.49
CA GLU A 7 -4.86 -3.99 -12.67
C GLU A 7 -4.20 -2.62 -12.84
N ILE A 8 -4.91 -1.53 -12.52
CA ILE A 8 -4.34 -0.16 -12.52
C ILE A 8 -3.21 -0.07 -11.50
N VAL A 9 -3.40 -0.58 -10.28
CA VAL A 9 -2.35 -0.62 -9.24
C VAL A 9 -1.11 -1.36 -9.75
N VAL A 10 -1.29 -2.59 -10.24
CA VAL A 10 -0.18 -3.41 -10.75
C VAL A 10 0.55 -2.70 -11.88
N LYS A 11 -0.18 -2.15 -12.85
CA LYS A 11 0.42 -1.45 -13.99
C LYS A 11 1.22 -0.22 -13.56
N ALA A 12 0.68 0.59 -12.65
CA ALA A 12 1.37 1.76 -12.14
C ALA A 12 2.65 1.37 -11.38
N LEU A 13 2.62 0.31 -10.55
CA LEU A 13 3.82 -0.19 -9.88
C LEU A 13 4.89 -0.64 -10.88
N VAL A 14 4.50 -1.40 -11.91
CA VAL A 14 5.43 -1.84 -12.97
C VAL A 14 6.01 -0.65 -13.73
N ASP A 15 5.21 0.37 -14.03
CA ASP A 15 5.67 1.58 -14.72
C ASP A 15 6.68 2.40 -13.89
N GLN A 16 6.57 2.33 -12.57
CA GLN A 16 7.53 2.91 -11.62
C GLN A 16 8.76 2.03 -11.37
N GLY A 17 8.91 0.92 -12.13
CA GLY A 17 10.06 0.02 -12.03
C GLY A 17 10.07 -0.87 -10.79
N VAL A 18 8.92 -1.03 -10.11
CA VAL A 18 8.77 -1.91 -8.95
C VAL A 18 8.86 -3.37 -9.42
N ASP A 19 9.65 -4.16 -8.71
CA ASP A 19 9.84 -5.60 -8.93
C ASP A 19 9.46 -6.45 -7.69
N VAL A 20 9.40 -5.84 -6.51
CA VAL A 20 9.09 -6.52 -5.23
C VAL A 20 8.05 -5.75 -4.44
N VAL A 21 7.06 -6.47 -3.90
CA VAL A 21 6.05 -5.94 -2.98
C VAL A 21 6.06 -6.76 -1.69
N PHE A 22 6.22 -6.11 -0.54
CA PHE A 22 6.15 -6.75 0.78
C PHE A 22 4.74 -6.58 1.34
N GLY A 23 4.10 -7.65 1.81
CA GLY A 23 2.73 -7.47 2.29
C GLY A 23 2.11 -8.64 3.02
N TYR A 24 0.93 -8.36 3.56
CA TYR A 24 0.08 -9.32 4.25
C TYR A 24 -1.37 -9.19 3.74
N PRO A 25 -1.98 -10.27 3.23
CA PRO A 25 -3.29 -10.19 2.59
C PRO A 25 -4.43 -9.99 3.58
N GLY A 26 -5.50 -9.37 3.12
CA GLY A 26 -6.76 -9.24 3.83
C GLY A 26 -7.90 -8.79 2.92
N GLY A 27 -9.14 -8.88 3.40
CA GLY A 27 -10.35 -8.74 2.57
C GLY A 27 -10.39 -7.46 1.72
N ALA A 28 -9.96 -6.33 2.27
CA ALA A 28 -10.02 -5.02 1.60
C ALA A 28 -8.99 -4.82 0.47
N VAL A 29 -8.02 -5.73 0.32
CA VAL A 29 -6.98 -5.68 -0.72
C VAL A 29 -6.96 -6.91 -1.64
N LEU A 30 -7.90 -7.85 -1.46
CA LEU A 30 -7.98 -9.06 -2.31
C LEU A 30 -7.99 -8.76 -3.82
N PRO A 31 -8.70 -7.74 -4.33
CA PRO A 31 -8.65 -7.42 -5.76
C PRO A 31 -7.25 -7.05 -6.28
N ILE A 32 -6.39 -6.47 -5.43
CA ILE A 32 -5.00 -6.15 -5.79
C ILE A 32 -4.15 -7.43 -5.76
N TYR A 33 -4.35 -8.29 -4.75
CA TYR A 33 -3.68 -9.60 -4.68
C TYR A 33 -4.03 -10.50 -5.86
N ASP A 34 -5.29 -10.53 -6.28
CA ASP A 34 -5.73 -11.26 -7.47
C ASP A 34 -5.05 -10.73 -8.74
N ALA A 35 -4.90 -9.41 -8.87
CA ALA A 35 -4.20 -8.80 -10.00
C ALA A 35 -2.70 -9.14 -9.99
N ILE A 36 -2.05 -9.10 -8.82
CA ILE A 36 -0.66 -9.54 -8.64
C ILE A 36 -0.50 -11.02 -8.99
N PHE A 37 -1.44 -11.88 -8.59
CA PHE A 37 -1.39 -13.32 -8.86
C PHE A 37 -1.48 -13.67 -10.36
N ARG A 38 -2.15 -12.84 -11.16
CA ARG A 38 -2.36 -13.06 -12.60
C ARG A 38 -1.18 -12.65 -13.49
N GLN A 39 -0.07 -12.19 -12.91
CA GLN A 39 1.08 -11.67 -13.64
C GLN A 39 2.40 -12.13 -13.00
N ASN A 40 3.51 -12.00 -13.74
CA ASN A 40 4.84 -12.49 -13.31
C ASN A 40 5.92 -11.40 -13.15
N HIS A 41 5.57 -10.12 -13.25
CA HIS A 41 6.50 -8.99 -13.10
C HIS A 41 6.75 -8.65 -11.62
N LEU A 42 5.69 -8.52 -10.82
CA LEU A 42 5.81 -8.21 -9.40
C LEU A 42 5.98 -9.49 -8.58
N ARG A 43 7.08 -9.59 -7.83
CA ARG A 43 7.29 -10.62 -6.82
C ARG A 43 6.68 -10.18 -5.50
N HIS A 44 5.68 -10.91 -5.02
CA HIS A 44 5.13 -10.70 -3.68
C HIS A 44 5.96 -11.44 -2.62
N ILE A 45 6.33 -10.74 -1.55
CA ILE A 45 6.94 -11.31 -0.35
C ILE A 45 5.93 -11.26 0.78
N LEU A 46 5.38 -12.44 1.11
CA LEU A 46 4.47 -12.61 2.22
C LEU A 46 5.23 -12.55 3.55
N VAL A 47 4.92 -11.54 4.36
CA VAL A 47 5.44 -11.43 5.73
C VAL A 47 4.55 -12.17 6.73
N ARG A 48 4.90 -12.11 8.02
CA ARG A 48 4.10 -12.67 9.12
C ARG A 48 3.44 -11.61 10.01
N HIS A 49 3.76 -10.34 9.77
CA HIS A 49 3.19 -9.19 10.46
C HIS A 49 3.38 -7.93 9.61
N GLU A 50 2.40 -7.04 9.53
CA GLU A 50 2.44 -5.86 8.64
C GLU A 50 3.57 -4.89 8.99
N GLN A 51 3.91 -4.74 10.27
CA GLN A 51 5.09 -3.99 10.69
C GLN A 51 6.37 -4.52 10.01
N ALA A 52 6.50 -5.84 9.89
CA ALA A 52 7.64 -6.45 9.20
C ALA A 52 7.62 -6.22 7.69
N ALA A 53 6.44 -5.99 7.07
CA ALA A 53 6.37 -5.58 5.66
C ALA A 53 7.04 -4.21 5.46
N VAL A 54 6.78 -3.26 6.36
CA VAL A 54 7.37 -1.92 6.27
C VAL A 54 8.88 -1.97 6.50
N HIS A 55 9.34 -2.63 7.57
CA HIS A 55 10.78 -2.74 7.83
C HIS A 55 11.53 -3.55 6.74
N ALA A 56 10.89 -4.55 6.13
CA ALA A 56 11.46 -5.23 4.97
C ALA A 56 11.56 -4.30 3.74
N ALA A 57 10.53 -3.49 3.49
CA ALA A 57 10.55 -2.47 2.44
C ALA A 57 11.63 -1.41 2.69
N GLU A 58 11.85 -1.00 3.94
CA GLU A 58 12.94 -0.11 4.32
C GLU A 58 14.32 -0.72 4.06
N GLY A 59 14.54 -1.97 4.50
CA GLY A 59 15.79 -2.69 4.23
C GLY A 59 16.06 -2.87 2.74
N TYR A 60 15.01 -3.15 1.96
CA TYR A 60 15.07 -3.18 0.51
C TYR A 60 15.46 -1.82 -0.07
N ALA A 61 14.81 -0.73 0.36
CA ALA A 61 15.11 0.61 -0.13
C ALA A 61 16.56 1.03 0.16
N ARG A 62 17.03 0.79 1.39
CA ARG A 62 18.42 1.09 1.81
C ARG A 62 19.47 0.32 1.03
N SER A 63 19.21 -0.95 0.72
CA SER A 63 20.18 -1.83 0.06
C SER A 63 20.20 -1.70 -1.46
N THR A 64 19.13 -1.17 -2.07
CA THR A 64 18.98 -1.11 -3.53
C THR A 64 18.97 0.31 -4.09
N GLY A 65 18.66 1.31 -3.26
CA GLY A 65 18.37 2.67 -3.71
C GLY A 65 17.02 2.84 -4.41
N LYS A 66 16.19 1.79 -4.46
CA LYS A 66 14.83 1.82 -5.04
C LYS A 66 13.78 2.14 -3.97
N VAL A 67 12.57 2.51 -4.38
CA VAL A 67 11.43 2.72 -3.47
C VAL A 67 10.93 1.37 -2.93
N GLY A 68 10.79 1.23 -1.62
CA GLY A 68 10.19 0.06 -0.99
C GLY A 68 8.66 0.09 -1.09
N VAL A 69 8.01 -0.98 -1.55
CA VAL A 69 6.55 -1.02 -1.70
C VAL A 69 5.92 -1.99 -0.70
N VAL A 70 4.95 -1.49 0.05
CA VAL A 70 4.19 -2.24 1.06
C VAL A 70 2.73 -2.39 0.61
N LEU A 71 2.14 -3.57 0.82
CA LEU A 71 0.71 -3.83 0.61
C LEU A 71 0.09 -4.50 1.84
N VAL A 72 -0.83 -3.80 2.50
CA VAL A 72 -1.52 -4.30 3.71
C VAL A 72 -3.02 -4.02 3.64
N THR A 73 -3.82 -4.78 4.39
CA THR A 73 -5.29 -4.59 4.41
C THR A 73 -5.72 -3.32 5.19
N SER A 74 -7.02 -3.05 5.22
CA SER A 74 -7.62 -1.96 6.01
C SER A 74 -7.47 -2.16 7.52
N GLY A 75 -7.92 -1.17 8.30
CA GLY A 75 -8.08 -1.28 9.75
C GLY A 75 -6.82 -1.82 10.43
N PRO A 76 -6.86 -3.04 11.01
CA PRO A 76 -5.72 -3.61 11.74
C PRO A 76 -4.43 -3.71 10.90
N GLY A 77 -4.54 -4.03 9.60
CA GLY A 77 -3.36 -4.17 8.75
C GLY A 77 -2.64 -2.83 8.56
N ALA A 78 -3.41 -1.77 8.30
CA ALA A 78 -2.90 -0.42 8.18
C ALA A 78 -2.36 0.12 9.52
N THR A 79 -3.02 -0.15 10.65
CA THR A 79 -2.54 0.31 11.97
C THR A 79 -1.25 -0.40 12.41
N ASN A 80 -1.07 -1.68 12.04
CA ASN A 80 0.18 -2.41 12.30
C ASN A 80 1.37 -1.85 11.50
N ALA A 81 1.14 -1.10 10.43
CA ALA A 81 2.19 -0.46 9.63
C ALA A 81 2.72 0.85 10.25
N VAL A 82 1.99 1.46 11.21
CA VAL A 82 2.27 2.82 11.73
C VAL A 82 3.70 2.96 12.27
N THR A 83 4.18 1.97 13.03
CA THR A 83 5.54 2.02 13.58
C THR A 83 6.59 2.08 12.49
N GLY A 84 6.49 1.22 11.47
CA GLY A 84 7.45 1.23 10.36
C GLY A 84 7.32 2.47 9.46
N LEU A 85 6.11 3.02 9.28
CA LEU A 85 5.94 4.28 8.55
C LEU A 85 6.62 5.44 9.28
N THR A 86 6.49 5.47 10.60
CA THR A 86 7.18 6.47 11.45
C THR A 86 8.68 6.35 11.31
N ASP A 87 9.22 5.12 11.36
CA ASP A 87 10.65 4.85 11.20
C ASP A 87 11.16 5.34 9.84
N ALA A 88 10.50 4.93 8.76
CA ALA A 88 10.84 5.34 7.40
C ALA A 88 10.80 6.86 7.21
N LEU A 89 9.82 7.55 7.80
CA LEU A 89 9.74 9.01 7.74
C LEU A 89 10.93 9.67 8.45
N MET A 90 11.26 9.22 9.66
CA MET A 90 12.34 9.79 10.47
C MET A 90 13.71 9.60 9.81
N ASP A 91 13.91 8.44 9.18
CA ASP A 91 15.17 8.10 8.50
C ASP A 91 15.20 8.50 7.02
N SER A 92 14.16 9.19 6.53
CA SER A 92 14.03 9.64 5.13
C SER A 92 14.14 8.49 4.11
N ILE A 93 13.57 7.33 4.43
CA ILE A 93 13.59 6.14 3.59
C ILE A 93 12.42 6.16 2.60
N PRO A 94 12.67 5.98 1.29
CA PRO A 94 11.59 6.02 0.30
C PRO A 94 10.74 4.75 0.39
N VAL A 95 9.52 4.91 0.90
CA VAL A 95 8.52 3.83 1.01
C VAL A 95 7.17 4.32 0.49
N VAL A 96 6.51 3.49 -0.33
CA VAL A 96 5.10 3.64 -0.72
C VAL A 96 4.30 2.52 -0.05
N CYS A 97 3.35 2.90 0.81
CA CYS A 97 2.48 1.95 1.51
C CYS A 97 1.05 2.00 0.96
N LEU A 98 0.66 0.92 0.30
CA LEU A 98 -0.69 0.69 -0.19
C LEU A 98 -1.51 0.01 0.90
N THR A 99 -2.60 0.65 1.29
CA THR A 99 -3.55 0.10 2.27
C THR A 99 -4.91 -0.12 1.63
N GLY A 100 -5.62 -1.18 2.05
CA GLY A 100 -7.04 -1.32 1.76
C GLY A 100 -7.88 -0.35 2.60
N GLN A 101 -9.12 -0.16 2.19
CA GLN A 101 -10.13 0.52 2.99
C GLN A 101 -11.50 -0.14 2.74
N VAL A 102 -12.45 0.06 3.65
CA VAL A 102 -13.86 -0.28 3.42
C VAL A 102 -14.40 0.44 2.18
N PRO A 103 -15.43 -0.11 1.50
CA PRO A 103 -16.11 0.57 0.41
C PRO A 103 -16.46 2.03 0.74
N THR A 104 -16.36 2.92 -0.24
CA THR A 104 -16.48 4.39 -0.03
C THR A 104 -17.78 4.83 0.64
N HIS A 105 -18.89 4.12 0.41
CA HIS A 105 -20.19 4.39 1.04
C HIS A 105 -20.29 3.92 2.50
N LEU A 106 -19.34 3.11 2.97
CA LEU A 106 -19.26 2.65 4.36
C LEU A 106 -18.31 3.50 5.21
N ILE A 107 -17.47 4.35 4.59
CA ILE A 107 -16.55 5.23 5.33
C ILE A 107 -17.35 6.20 6.21
N GLY A 108 -17.00 6.26 7.49
CA GLY A 108 -17.61 7.06 8.54
C GLY A 108 -18.75 6.37 9.29
N ASN A 109 -19.01 5.08 9.04
CA ASN A 109 -20.14 4.34 9.62
C ASN A 109 -19.71 3.24 10.61
N ASP A 110 -18.47 3.26 11.09
CA ASP A 110 -17.88 2.24 11.97
C ASP A 110 -18.01 0.83 11.39
N ALA A 111 -17.74 0.70 10.08
CA ALA A 111 -17.85 -0.56 9.38
C ALA A 111 -16.79 -1.57 9.85
N PHE A 112 -17.01 -2.86 9.59
CA PHE A 112 -16.05 -3.91 9.96
C PHE A 112 -14.67 -3.64 9.35
N GLN A 113 -13.64 -3.61 10.21
CA GLN A 113 -12.25 -3.27 9.85
C GLN A 113 -12.07 -1.88 9.21
N GLU A 114 -12.97 -0.95 9.51
CA GLU A 114 -12.73 0.47 9.27
C GLU A 114 -11.76 1.04 10.31
N ALA A 115 -10.85 1.90 9.85
CA ALA A 115 -10.11 2.82 10.69
C ALA A 115 -9.85 4.11 9.89
N ASP A 116 -9.69 5.23 10.58
CA ASP A 116 -9.21 6.48 9.96
C ASP A 116 -7.70 6.38 9.67
N THR A 117 -7.34 5.52 8.71
CA THR A 117 -5.96 5.29 8.30
C THR A 117 -5.27 6.58 7.88
N VAL A 118 -5.99 7.50 7.24
CA VAL A 118 -5.45 8.79 6.81
C VAL A 118 -5.11 9.66 8.01
N GLY A 119 -6.03 9.79 8.98
CA GLY A 119 -5.77 10.54 10.21
C GLY A 119 -4.66 9.92 11.05
N ILE A 120 -4.69 8.60 11.25
CA ILE A 120 -3.70 7.84 12.02
C ILE A 120 -2.30 7.97 11.40
N THR A 121 -2.19 7.92 10.07
CA THR A 121 -0.89 7.93 9.38
C THR A 121 -0.40 9.32 8.99
N ARG A 122 -1.22 10.36 9.14
CA ARG A 122 -0.83 11.74 8.81
C ARG A 122 0.46 12.22 9.49
N PRO A 123 0.72 11.95 10.79
CA PRO A 123 1.97 12.37 11.43
C PRO A 123 3.16 11.46 11.13
N CYS A 124 2.95 10.27 10.54
CA CYS A 124 4.00 9.30 10.26
C CYS A 124 4.22 9.04 8.77
N THR A 125 3.72 9.91 7.90
CA THR A 125 3.95 9.84 6.45
C THR A 125 4.36 11.20 5.91
N LYS A 126 5.15 11.20 4.83
CA LYS A 126 5.46 12.43 4.08
C LYS A 126 4.19 13.04 3.46
N HIS A 127 3.31 12.18 2.97
CA HIS A 127 2.00 12.52 2.43
C HIS A 127 1.14 11.25 2.41
N ASN A 128 -0.19 11.40 2.42
CA ASN A 128 -1.12 10.28 2.25
C ASN A 128 -2.38 10.70 1.48
N TYR A 129 -3.04 9.71 0.86
CA TYR A 129 -4.21 9.91 0.02
C TYR A 129 -5.36 8.98 0.44
N LEU A 130 -6.59 9.43 0.18
CA LEU A 130 -7.79 8.58 0.18
C LEU A 130 -8.43 8.62 -1.21
N VAL A 131 -8.22 7.57 -2.00
CA VAL A 131 -8.79 7.47 -3.35
C VAL A 131 -10.26 7.07 -3.25
N LYS A 132 -11.16 7.97 -3.65
CA LYS A 132 -12.62 7.75 -3.61
C LYS A 132 -13.24 7.44 -4.98
N ASP A 133 -12.54 7.78 -6.06
CA ASP A 133 -12.93 7.46 -7.44
C ASP A 133 -11.76 6.76 -8.14
N VAL A 134 -12.04 5.67 -8.85
CA VAL A 134 -11.04 4.92 -9.62
C VAL A 134 -10.36 5.76 -10.70
N LYS A 135 -11.00 6.84 -11.18
CA LYS A 135 -10.43 7.78 -12.14
C LYS A 135 -9.21 8.53 -11.61
N ASP A 136 -9.12 8.71 -10.29
CA ASP A 136 -7.98 9.35 -9.63
C ASP A 136 -6.85 8.38 -9.32
N LEU A 137 -7.13 7.07 -9.31
CA LEU A 137 -6.21 6.05 -8.80
C LEU A 137 -4.85 6.08 -9.51
N ALA A 138 -4.84 6.15 -10.84
CA ALA A 138 -3.60 6.18 -11.61
C ALA A 138 -2.78 7.44 -11.30
N ARG A 139 -3.42 8.62 -11.32
CA ARG A 139 -2.74 9.89 -11.02
C ARG A 139 -2.12 9.86 -9.60
N VAL A 140 -2.89 9.42 -8.61
CA VAL A 140 -2.44 9.35 -7.21
C VAL A 140 -1.26 8.38 -7.04
N LEU A 141 -1.29 7.23 -7.71
CA LEU A 141 -0.17 6.28 -7.67
C LEU A 141 1.10 6.86 -8.27
N TYR A 142 0.99 7.63 -9.36
CA TYR A 142 2.15 8.30 -9.96
C TYR A 142 2.67 9.48 -9.12
N GLU A 143 1.79 10.20 -8.41
CA GLU A 143 2.20 11.25 -7.47
C GLU A 143 2.83 10.69 -6.17
N ALA A 144 2.61 9.42 -5.86
CA ALA A 144 3.12 8.79 -4.64
C ALA A 144 4.60 8.37 -4.70
N PHE A 145 5.17 8.23 -5.90
CA PHE A 145 6.59 7.90 -6.15
C PHE A 145 7.41 9.17 -6.37
#